data_AF-A0A7V4FGF1-F1
#
_entry.id   AF-A0A7V4FGF1-F1
#
_cell.length_a   1.000
_cell.length_b   1.000
_cell.length_c   1.000
_cell.angle_alpha   90.00
_cell.angle_beta   90.00
_cell.angle_gamma   90.00
#
_symmetry.space_group_name_H-M   'P 1'
#
loop_
_entity.id
_entity.type
_entity.pdbx_description
1 polymer ?
#
loop_
_entity_poly.entity_id
_entity_poly.type
_entity_poly.pdbx_seq_one_letter_code
_entity_poly.pdbx_strand_id
1 'polypeptide(L)' 'MAPVKIGIIGAGSAVFSLRLVSDLCKTPGLSGSTVTLMDIDEERL' A
#
# COMPACT_ATOMS: atom_id res chain seq x y z
N MET A 1 5.59 8.92 17.47
CA MET A 1 6.29 8.43 16.26
C MET A 1 5.62 9.07 15.06
N ALA A 2 6.38 9.53 14.06
CA ALA A 2 5.79 9.97 12.81
C ALA A 2 5.20 8.74 12.08
N PRO A 3 4.03 8.85 11.44
CA PRO A 3 3.43 7.74 10.70
C PRO A 3 4.35 7.31 9.55
N VAL A 4 4.56 6.00 9.39
CA VAL A 4 5.39 5.44 8.32
C VAL A 4 4.71 5.70 6.97
N LYS A 5 5.46 6.19 5.99
CA LYS A 5 4.96 6.37 4.62
C LYS A 5 5.52 5.27 3.72
N ILE A 6 4.63 4.54 3.04
CA ILE A 6 4.94 3.39 2.19
C ILE A 6 4.48 3.71 0.77
N GLY A 7 5.37 3.61 -0.22
CA GLY A 7 5.03 3.77 -1.63
C GLY A 7 4.99 2.43 -2.35
N ILE A 8 3.95 2.19 -3.16
CA ILE A 8 3.85 1.03 -4.06
C ILE A 8 3.86 1.55 -5.50
N ILE A 9 4.95 1.32 -6.22
CA ILE A 9 5.08 1.63 -7.65
C ILE A 9 4.72 0.37 -8.45
N GLY A 10 3.77 0.50 -9.38
CA GLY A 10 3.13 -0.65 -10.03
C GLY A 10 1.96 -1.21 -9.23
N ALA A 11 1.20 -0.33 -8.55
CA ALA A 11 0.11 -0.69 -7.66
C ALA A 11 -1.08 -1.35 -8.39
N GLY A 12 -1.19 -1.21 -9.70
CA GLY A 12 -2.18 -1.87 -10.55
C GLY A 12 -1.99 -3.40 -10.66
N SER A 13 -0.98 -3.97 -9.99
CA SER A 13 -0.93 -5.38 -9.65
C SER A 13 -1.87 -5.69 -8.48
N ALA A 14 -3.18 -5.71 -8.73
CA ALA A 14 -4.22 -5.76 -7.70
C ALA A 14 -4.01 -6.86 -6.64
N VAL A 15 -3.70 -8.09 -7.06
CA VAL A 15 -3.49 -9.22 -6.13
C VAL A 15 -2.30 -8.96 -5.19
N PHE A 16 -1.21 -8.42 -5.72
CA PHE A 16 -0.02 -8.10 -4.92
C PHE A 16 -0.30 -6.95 -3.95
N SER A 17 -0.83 -5.84 -4.48
CA SER A 17 -1.09 -4.62 -3.71
C SER A 17 -2.10 -4.87 -2.59
N LEU A 18 -3.20 -5.59 -2.86
CA LEU A 18 -4.20 -5.92 -1.86
C LEU A 18 -3.67 -6.84 -0.77
N ARG A 19 -2.80 -7.82 -1.12
CA ARG A 19 -2.14 -8.66 -0.11
C ARG A 19 -1.26 -7.83 0.81
N LEU A 20 -0.45 -6.93 0.24
CA LEU A 20 0.42 -6.05 1.02
C LEU A 20 -0.40 -5.14 1.95
N VAL A 21 -1.46 -4.50 1.44
CA VAL A 21 -2.38 -3.68 2.26
C VAL A 21 -3.02 -4.52 3.36
N SER A 22 -3.46 -5.74 3.06
CA SER A 22 -4.04 -6.65 4.05
C SER A 22 -3.05 -6.98 5.18
N ASP A 23 -1.78 -7.18 4.86
CA ASP A 23 -0.74 -7.50 5.85
C ASP A 23 -0.35 -6.28 6.68
N LEU A 24 -0.31 -5.09 6.08
CA LEU A 24 -0.12 -3.82 6.80
C LEU A 24 -1.22 -3.63 7.86
N CYS A 25 -2.47 -3.89 7.52
CA CYS A 25 -3.59 -3.81 8.47
C CYS A 25 -3.47 -4.83 9.62
N LYS A 26 -2.85 -5.99 9.39
CA LYS A 26 -2.65 -7.05 10.40
C LYS A 26 -1.37 -6.89 11.21
N THR A 27 -0.55 -5.88 10.91
CA THR A 27 0.74 -5.65 11.58
C THR A 27 0.62 -4.47 12.52
N PRO A 28 0.40 -4.65 13.84
CA PRO A 28 0.09 -3.56 14.77
C PRO A 28 1.17 -2.47 14.81
N GLY A 29 2.44 -2.84 14.63
CA GLY A 29 3.57 -1.89 14.59
C GLY A 29 3.57 -0.96 13.38
N LEU A 30 2.76 -1.24 12.35
CA LEU A 30 2.58 -0.41 11.15
C LEU A 30 1.21 0.28 11.11
N SER A 31 0.43 0.20 12.20
CA SER A 31 -0.85 0.91 12.28
C SER A 31 -0.66 2.42 12.13
N GLY A 32 -1.55 3.05 11.37
CA GLY A 32 -1.47 4.49 11.05
C GLY A 32 -0.46 4.84 9.95
N SER A 33 0.13 3.85 9.28
CA SER A 33 0.94 4.10 8.09
C SER A 33 0.12 4.74 6.97
N THR A 34 0.76 5.59 6.16
CA THR A 34 0.18 6.13 4.92
C THR A 34 0.73 5.34 3.74
N VAL A 35 -0.15 4.79 2.90
CA VAL A 35 0.24 4.08 1.69
C VAL A 35 -0.06 4.96 0.48
N THR A 36 0.94 5.22 -0.36
CA THR A 36 0.78 5.89 -1.66
C THR A 36 0.83 4.84 -2.75
N LEU A 37 -0.29 4.68 -3.46
CA LEU A 37 -0.39 3.82 -4.63
C LEU A 37 -0.02 4.63 -5.87
N MET A 38 0.85 4.07 -6.70
CA MET A 38 1.24 4.66 -7.97
C MET A 38 1.23 3.58 -9.05
N ASP A 39 0.59 3.89 -10.16
CA ASP A 39 0.68 3.15 -11.41
C ASP A 39 0.65 4.15 -12.57
N ILE A 40 1.09 3.71 -13.75
CA ILE A 40 0.98 4.50 -14.99
C ILE A 40 -0.39 4.33 -15.64
N ASP A 41 -1.11 3.26 -15.30
CA ASP A 41 -2.44 2.92 -15.80
C ASP A 41 -3.50 3.30 -14.75
N GLU A 42 -4.28 4.33 -15.04
CA GLU A 42 -5.31 4.88 -14.14
C GLU A 42 -6.48 3.92 -13.92
N GLU A 43 -6.81 3.06 -14.88
CA GLU A 43 -7.90 2.07 -14.71
C GLU A 43 -7.47 0.93 -13.78
N ARG A 44 -6.17 0.64 -13.74
CA ARG A 44 -5.62 -0.42 -12.87
C ARG A 44 -5.31 0.07 -11.46
N LEU A 45 -5.04 1.36 -11.28
CA LEU A 45 -4.67 1.99 -10.00
C LEU A 45 -5.85 2.06 -9.02
#